data_AF-A0A6P2DEC3-F1
#
_entry.id   AF-A0A6P2DEC3-F1
#
_cell.length_a   1.000
_cell.length_b   1.000
_cell.length_c   1.000
_cell.angle_alpha   90.00
_cell.angle_beta   90.00
_cell.angle_gamma   90.00
#
_symmetry.space_group_name_H-M   'P 1'
#
loop_
_entity.id
_entity.type
_entity.pdbx_description
1 polymer ?
#
loop_
_entity_poly.entity_id
_entity_poly.type
_entity_poly.pdbx_seq_one_letter_code
_entity_poly.pdbx_strand_id
1 'polypeptide(L)'
;MCSWGRVRRIWADATVHVVNGQFAGRSLTYTVERDDGEKVVVTSALNRVEDFHHRLQEKTTARLLVGALLDLREGRPVNFGPIRATPDGLQVGAETHPWPTEGPAVLHEGIMRLPRVGRSPTVALASEVANLVVLLELP
;
A
#
# COMPACT_ATOMS: atom_id res chain seq x y z
N MET A 1 8.55 4.14 -22.74
CA MET A 1 8.97 3.63 -21.41
C MET A 1 8.52 4.65 -20.37
N CYS A 2 7.61 4.28 -19.46
CA CYS A 2 7.24 5.17 -18.35
C CYS A 2 8.47 5.42 -17.48
N SER A 3 8.84 6.70 -17.28
CA SER A 3 9.86 7.06 -16.30
C SER A 3 9.30 6.79 -14.90
N TRP A 4 10.04 6.07 -14.06
CA TRP A 4 9.68 5.80 -12.66
C TRP A 4 9.38 7.08 -11.85
N GLY A 5 9.93 8.22 -12.28
CA GLY A 5 9.67 9.53 -11.67
C GLY A 5 8.21 10.00 -11.79
N ARG A 6 7.45 9.48 -12.75
CA ARG A 6 6.04 9.84 -12.97
C ARG A 6 5.08 8.99 -12.16
N VAL A 7 5.54 7.94 -11.48
CA VAL A 7 4.67 7.06 -10.68
C VAL A 7 4.14 7.83 -9.47
N ARG A 8 2.83 7.82 -9.25
CA ARG A 8 2.19 8.50 -8.12
C ARG A 8 1.62 7.52 -7.11
N ARG A 9 0.94 6.47 -7.58
CA ARG A 9 0.32 5.45 -6.72
C ARG A 9 0.59 4.06 -7.26
N ILE A 10 0.75 3.13 -6.34
CA ILE A 10 0.95 1.70 -6.64
C ILE A 10 -0.01 0.91 -5.77
N TRP A 11 -0.82 0.06 -6.38
CA TRP A 11 -1.62 -0.95 -5.68
C TRP A 11 -1.07 -2.34 -5.99
N ALA A 12 -1.13 -3.22 -5.00
CA ALA A 12 -0.73 -4.61 -5.11
C ALA A 12 -1.92 -5.49 -4.71
N ASP A 13 -2.40 -6.28 -5.65
CA ASP A 13 -3.46 -7.25 -5.43
C ASP A 13 -2.91 -8.67 -5.62
N ALA A 14 -3.34 -9.58 -4.75
CA ALA A 14 -2.90 -10.97 -4.74
C ALA A 14 -4.11 -11.89 -4.77
N THR A 15 -4.25 -12.64 -5.85
CA THR A 15 -5.33 -13.62 -6.01
C THR A 15 -4.77 -15.01 -5.76
N VAL A 16 -5.30 -15.71 -4.76
CA VAL A 16 -4.97 -17.12 -4.50
C VAL A 16 -5.87 -18.00 -5.37
N HIS A 17 -5.26 -18.90 -6.13
CA HIS A 17 -5.96 -19.90 -6.92
C HIS A 17 -6.05 -21.20 -6.11
N VAL A 18 -7.25 -21.74 -6.00
CA VAL A 18 -7.52 -23.00 -5.30
C VAL A 18 -8.25 -23.94 -6.27
N VAL A 19 -7.74 -25.17 -6.42
CA VAL A 19 -8.36 -26.22 -7.24
C VAL A 19 -8.62 -27.42 -6.33
N ASN A 20 -9.88 -27.88 -6.26
CA ASN A 20 -10.30 -28.98 -5.40
C ASN A 20 -9.90 -28.83 -3.91
N GLY A 21 -9.96 -27.59 -3.39
CA GLY A 21 -9.58 -27.29 -2.00
C GLY A 21 -8.07 -27.26 -1.74
N GLN A 22 -7.24 -27.49 -2.76
CA GLN A 22 -5.78 -27.40 -2.67
C GLN A 22 -5.28 -26.09 -3.27
N PHE A 23 -4.27 -25.50 -2.63
CA PHE A 23 -3.56 -24.34 -3.16
C PHE A 23 -2.96 -24.67 -4.53
N ALA A 24 -3.45 -24.00 -5.57
CA ALA A 24 -3.05 -24.19 -6.96
C ALA A 24 -2.11 -23.08 -7.48
N GLY A 25 -1.92 -22.02 -6.70
CA GLY A 25 -0.97 -20.95 -6.99
C GLY A 25 -1.45 -19.59 -6.49
N ARG A 26 -0.65 -18.55 -6.75
CA ARG A 26 -1.07 -17.15 -6.58
C ARG A 26 -0.78 -16.36 -7.85
N SER A 27 -1.66 -15.43 -8.19
CA SER A 27 -1.40 -14.38 -9.17
C SER A 27 -1.25 -13.05 -8.46
N LEU A 28 -0.31 -12.24 -8.94
CA LEU A 28 -0.09 -10.88 -8.46
C LEU A 28 -0.46 -9.90 -9.57
N THR A 29 -1.24 -8.89 -9.21
CA THR A 29 -1.63 -7.80 -10.08
C THR A 29 -1.18 -6.49 -9.45
N TYR A 30 -0.41 -5.71 -10.19
CA TYR A 30 0.06 -4.41 -9.76
C TYR A 30 -0.57 -3.33 -10.62
N THR A 31 -1.22 -2.36 -9.97
CA THR A 31 -1.74 -1.18 -10.68
C THR A 31 -0.84 0.00 -10.36
N VAL A 32 -0.33 0.67 -11.38
CA VAL A 32 0.54 1.83 -11.25
C VAL A 32 -0.18 3.03 -11.86
N GLU A 33 -0.51 4.04 -11.05
CA GLU A 33 -1.03 5.33 -11.50
C GLU A 33 0.13 6.32 -11.66
N ARG A 34 0.13 7.04 -12.78
CA ARG A 34 1.06 8.12 -13.07
C ARG A 34 0.54 9.49 -12.61
N ASP A 35 1.41 10.48 -12.65
CA ASP A 35 1.10 11.89 -12.36
C ASP A 35 0.01 12.49 -13.26
N ASP A 36 -0.13 12.00 -14.48
CA ASP A 36 -1.20 12.33 -15.45
C ASP A 36 -2.52 11.59 -15.19
N GLY A 37 -2.57 10.74 -14.16
CA GLY A 37 -3.73 9.92 -13.81
C GLY A 37 -3.87 8.64 -14.65
N GLU A 38 -2.97 8.39 -15.61
CA GLU A 38 -3.00 7.17 -16.40
C GLU A 38 -2.63 5.96 -15.55
N LYS A 39 -3.43 4.90 -15.63
CA LYS A 39 -3.24 3.67 -14.86
C LYS A 39 -2.74 2.55 -15.76
N VAL A 40 -1.67 1.90 -15.34
CA VAL A 40 -1.10 0.73 -16.01
C VAL A 40 -1.25 -0.46 -15.08
N VAL A 41 -1.94 -1.50 -15.55
CA VAL A 41 -2.10 -2.77 -14.82
C VAL A 41 -1.06 -3.76 -15.33
N VAL A 42 -0.28 -4.31 -14.41
CA VAL A 42 0.79 -5.29 -14.65
C VAL A 42 0.40 -6.58 -13.94
N THR A 43 0.09 -7.62 -14.70
CA THR A 43 -0.34 -8.92 -14.16
C THR A 43 0.76 -9.97 -14.24
N SER A 44 0.64 -11.03 -13.43
CA SER A 44 1.58 -12.16 -13.33
C SER A 44 1.76 -13.00 -14.61
N ALA A 45 1.23 -12.58 -15.75
CA ALA A 45 1.58 -13.16 -17.06
C ALA A 45 3.05 -12.88 -17.43
N LEU A 46 3.70 -11.92 -16.77
CA LEU A 46 5.14 -11.72 -16.83
C LEU A 46 5.81 -12.65 -15.80
N ASN A 47 6.62 -13.60 -16.26
CA ASN A 47 7.37 -14.59 -15.45
C ASN A 47 8.29 -14.00 -14.35
N ARG A 48 8.32 -12.67 -14.16
CA ARG A 48 9.17 -11.93 -13.21
C ARG A 48 8.45 -10.74 -12.58
N VAL A 49 7.16 -10.88 -12.31
CA VAL A 49 6.37 -9.84 -11.65
C VAL A 49 6.93 -9.46 -10.26
N GLU A 50 7.52 -10.41 -9.54
CA GLU A 50 8.17 -10.13 -8.24
C GLU A 50 9.41 -9.24 -8.41
N ASP A 51 10.25 -9.49 -9.42
CA ASP A 51 11.39 -8.62 -9.73
C ASP A 51 10.94 -7.22 -10.16
N PHE A 52 9.84 -7.15 -10.94
CA PHE A 52 9.23 -5.88 -11.32
C PHE A 52 8.76 -5.11 -10.09
N HIS A 53 8.11 -5.79 -9.14
CA HIS A 53 7.67 -5.20 -7.89
C HIS A 53 8.82 -4.67 -7.06
N HIS A 54 9.87 -5.48 -6.85
CA HIS A 54 11.04 -5.07 -6.08
C HIS A 54 11.70 -3.83 -6.71
N ARG A 55 11.90 -3.84 -8.03
CA ARG A 55 12.48 -2.69 -8.74
C ARG A 55 11.58 -1.46 -8.69
N LEU A 56 10.27 -1.64 -8.85
CA LEU A 56 9.31 -0.56 -8.74
C LEU A 56 9.40 0.09 -7.35
N GLN A 57 9.35 -0.72 -6.28
CA GLN A 57 9.50 -0.24 -4.91
C GLN A 57 10.85 0.46 -4.68
N GLU A 58 11.96 -0.17 -5.05
CA GLU A 58 13.31 0.40 -4.89
C GLU A 58 13.41 1.78 -5.55
N LYS A 59 12.80 1.97 -6.73
CA LYS A 59 12.87 3.23 -7.48
C LYS A 59 11.82 4.26 -7.08
N THR A 60 10.68 3.86 -6.50
CA THR A 60 9.58 4.80 -6.20
C THR A 60 9.38 5.06 -4.71
N THR A 61 9.62 4.08 -3.84
CA THR A 61 9.31 4.17 -2.40
C THR A 61 10.05 5.31 -1.74
N ALA A 62 11.37 5.45 -1.96
CA ALA A 62 12.15 6.52 -1.33
C ALA A 62 11.61 7.93 -1.67
N ARG A 63 11.27 8.16 -2.94
CA ARG A 63 10.70 9.45 -3.38
C ARG A 63 9.30 9.69 -2.80
N LEU A 64 8.44 8.67 -2.84
CA LEU A 64 7.07 8.77 -2.34
C LEU A 64 7.04 8.94 -0.82
N LEU A 65 7.96 8.30 -0.09
CA LEU A 65 8.13 8.43 1.35
C LEU A 65 8.57 9.84 1.74
N VAL A 66 9.60 10.39 1.08
CA VAL A 66 10.04 11.78 1.33
C VAL A 66 8.89 12.76 1.09
N GLY A 67 8.14 12.59 0.00
CA GLY A 67 6.96 13.43 -0.27
C GLY A 67 5.89 13.30 0.82
N ALA A 68 5.56 12.08 1.24
CA ALA A 68 4.57 11.82 2.28
C ALA A 68 4.98 12.42 3.64
N LEU A 69 6.26 12.29 4.03
CA LEU A 69 6.77 12.85 5.27
C LEU A 69 6.77 14.38 5.26
N LEU A 70 7.11 15.00 4.13
CA LEU A 70 7.03 16.46 3.97
C LEU A 70 5.58 16.95 4.07
N ASP A 71 4.65 16.27 3.40
CA ASP A 71 3.22 16.59 3.49
C ASP A 71 2.72 16.50 4.93
N LEU A 72 3.02 15.41 5.63
CA LEU A 72 2.65 15.24 7.04
C LEU A 72 3.26 16.32 7.94
N ARG A 73 4.53 16.67 7.72
CA ARG A 73 5.21 17.73 8.49
C ARG A 73 4.59 19.11 8.26
N GLU A 74 4.06 19.36 7.06
CA GLU A 74 3.34 20.60 6.72
C GLU A 74 1.86 20.58 7.18
N GLY A 75 1.42 19.54 7.88
CA GLY A 75 0.04 19.39 8.31
C GLY A 75 -0.90 18.93 7.20
N ARG A 76 -0.38 18.55 6.03
CA ARG A 76 -1.16 18.07 4.90
C ARG A 76 -1.39 16.56 5.02
N PRO A 77 -2.64 16.10 4.99
CA PRO A 77 -2.93 14.68 5.07
C PRO A 77 -2.56 13.95 3.76
N VAL A 78 -1.99 12.75 3.89
CA VAL A 78 -1.58 11.91 2.76
C VAL A 78 -2.62 10.79 2.57
N ASN A 79 -3.19 10.69 1.37
CA ASN A 79 -4.22 9.70 1.07
C ASN A 79 -3.63 8.44 0.44
N PHE A 80 -3.86 7.30 1.08
CA PHE A 80 -3.48 5.97 0.64
C PHE A 80 -4.69 5.12 0.21
N GLY A 81 -5.81 5.75 -0.16
CA GLY A 81 -7.06 5.06 -0.51
C GLY A 81 -8.05 5.11 0.66
N PRO A 82 -8.48 3.98 1.25
CA PRO A 82 -9.38 3.98 2.40
C PRO A 82 -8.71 4.50 3.69
N ILE A 83 -7.40 4.68 3.65
CA ILE A 83 -6.58 5.15 4.77
C ILE A 83 -5.99 6.51 4.42
N ARG A 84 -6.08 7.44 5.35
CA ARG A 84 -5.48 8.77 5.27
C ARG A 84 -4.52 8.94 6.44
N ALA A 85 -3.25 9.19 6.16
CA ALA A 85 -2.31 9.61 7.18
C ALA A 85 -2.47 11.10 7.47
N THR A 86 -2.52 11.46 8.74
CA THR A 86 -2.57 12.82 9.26
C THR A 86 -1.43 13.01 10.28
N PRO A 87 -1.07 14.24 10.66
CA PRO A 87 -0.06 14.46 11.69
C PRO A 87 -0.38 13.77 13.02
N ASP A 88 -1.67 13.63 13.34
CA ASP A 88 -2.16 13.04 14.59
C ASP A 88 -2.28 11.51 14.53
N GLY A 89 -2.22 10.90 13.34
CA GLY A 89 -2.33 9.45 13.17
C GLY A 89 -2.86 8.97 11.83
N LEU A 90 -3.40 7.75 11.81
CA LEU A 90 -4.04 7.13 10.66
C LEU A 90 -5.56 7.22 10.76
N GLN A 91 -6.19 7.93 9.84
CA GLN A 91 -7.63 7.96 9.69
C GLN A 91 -8.09 6.84 8.75
N VAL A 92 -9.01 6.01 9.22
CA VAL A 92 -9.65 4.93 8.44
C VAL A 92 -11.16 5.11 8.52
N GLY A 93 -11.78 5.50 7.40
CA GLY A 93 -13.19 5.90 7.39
C GLY A 93 -13.45 7.11 8.30
N ALA A 94 -14.33 6.95 9.28
CA ALA A 94 -14.66 7.98 10.27
C ALA A 94 -13.78 7.92 11.53
N GLU A 95 -12.97 6.87 11.70
CA GLU A 95 -12.14 6.69 12.89
C GLU A 95 -10.73 7.24 12.67
N THR A 96 -10.17 7.87 13.72
CA THR A 96 -8.76 8.28 13.75
C THR A 96 -8.03 7.39 14.74
N HIS A 97 -7.00 6.71 14.27
CA HIS A 97 -6.09 5.90 15.06
C HIS A 97 -4.84 6.74 15.31
N PRO A 98 -4.40 6.96 16.55
CA PRO A 98 -3.09 7.57 16.79
C PRO A 98 -2.00 6.74 16.14
N TRP A 99 -0.88 7.37 15.78
CA TRP A 99 0.28 6.66 15.28
C TRP A 99 0.64 5.50 16.23
N PRO A 100 0.80 4.28 15.71
CA PRO A 100 0.91 3.11 16.56
C PRO A 100 2.23 3.15 17.33
N THR A 101 2.15 3.44 18.62
CA THR A 101 3.31 3.43 19.53
C THR A 101 3.88 2.02 19.76
N GLU A 102 3.09 0.97 19.49
CA GLU A 102 3.39 -0.42 19.88
C GLU A 102 3.56 -1.41 18.70
N GLY A 103 3.69 -0.91 17.46
CA GLY A 103 4.16 -1.74 16.34
C GLY A 103 3.57 -1.37 14.99
N PRO A 104 4.30 -1.64 13.89
CA PRO A 104 3.87 -1.29 12.55
C PRO A 104 2.59 -2.04 12.17
N ALA A 105 1.81 -1.46 11.25
CA ALA A 105 0.64 -2.14 10.69
C ALA A 105 1.06 -3.51 10.11
N VAL A 106 0.38 -4.58 10.53
CA VAL A 106 0.77 -5.94 10.14
C VAL A 106 0.05 -6.31 8.86
N LEU A 107 0.81 -6.63 7.82
CA LEU A 107 0.29 -7.21 6.59
C LEU A 107 0.28 -8.74 6.72
N HIS A 108 -0.91 -9.35 6.69
CA HIS A 108 -1.05 -10.81 6.70
C HIS A 108 -2.12 -11.23 5.69
N GLU A 109 -1.73 -12.09 4.74
CA GLU A 109 -2.61 -12.62 3.68
C GLU A 109 -3.36 -11.54 2.86
N GLY A 110 -2.69 -10.42 2.56
CA GLY A 110 -3.30 -9.33 1.79
C GLY A 110 -4.28 -8.47 2.60
N ILE A 111 -4.36 -8.68 3.92
CA ILE A 111 -5.12 -7.84 4.84
C ILE A 111 -4.14 -7.07 5.72
N MET A 112 -4.25 -5.75 5.70
CA MET A 112 -3.56 -4.89 6.64
C MET A 112 -4.38 -4.79 7.92
N ARG A 113 -3.74 -5.06 9.06
CA ARG A 113 -4.35 -4.96 10.38
C ARG A 113 -3.70 -3.83 11.16
N LEU A 114 -4.54 -2.89 11.59
CA LEU A 114 -4.14 -1.83 12.51
C LEU A 114 -4.51 -2.26 13.94
N PRO A 115 -3.53 -2.52 14.81
CA PRO A 115 -3.80 -2.91 16.19
C PRO A 115 -4.53 -1.78 16.92
N ARG A 116 -5.43 -2.16 17.83
CA ARG A 116 -6.24 -1.22 18.62
C ARG A 116 -6.21 -1.65 20.08
N VAL A 117 -5.95 -0.69 20.97
CA VAL A 117 -5.96 -0.96 22.42
C VAL A 117 -7.41 -1.14 22.88
N GLY A 118 -7.72 -2.32 23.44
CA GLY A 118 -9.01 -2.61 24.07
C GLY A 118 -10.20 -2.84 23.13
N ARG A 119 -9.99 -2.98 21.81
CA ARG A 119 -11.04 -3.26 20.81
C ARG A 119 -10.50 -4.15 19.68
N SER A 120 -11.39 -4.69 18.86
CA SER A 120 -11.02 -5.39 17.63
C SER A 120 -10.17 -4.49 16.70
N PRO A 121 -9.14 -5.05 16.03
CA PRO A 121 -8.29 -4.29 15.12
C PRO A 121 -9.07 -3.81 13.90
N THR A 122 -8.70 -2.64 13.38
CA THR A 122 -9.25 -2.15 12.12
C THR A 122 -8.55 -2.87 10.97
N VAL A 123 -9.33 -3.39 10.03
CA VAL A 123 -8.83 -4.14 8.88
C VAL A 123 -9.05 -3.35 7.59
N ALA A 124 -8.05 -3.37 6.71
CA ALA A 124 -8.15 -2.82 5.36
C ALA A 124 -7.54 -3.80 4.37
N LEU A 125 -8.12 -3.89 3.17
CA LEU A 125 -7.54 -4.70 2.10
C LEU A 125 -6.28 -4.03 1.57
N ALA A 126 -5.16 -4.77 1.55
CA ALA A 126 -3.89 -4.26 1.03
C ALA A 126 -3.99 -3.81 -0.43
N SER A 127 -4.87 -4.44 -1.20
CA SER A 127 -5.14 -4.11 -2.60
C SER A 127 -5.87 -2.78 -2.81
N GLU A 128 -6.57 -2.28 -1.79
CA GLU A 128 -7.21 -0.96 -1.81
C GLU A 128 -6.27 0.15 -1.32
N VAL A 129 -5.19 -0.23 -0.61
CA VAL A 129 -4.21 0.70 -0.08
C VAL A 129 -3.17 1.04 -1.13
N ALA A 130 -3.22 2.26 -1.64
CA ALA A 130 -2.18 2.81 -2.50
C ALA A 130 -0.88 2.94 -1.72
N ASN A 131 0.27 2.72 -2.37
CA ASN A 131 1.61 2.90 -1.80
C ASN A 131 1.77 2.24 -0.42
N LEU A 132 1.21 1.04 -0.23
CA LEU A 132 1.17 0.36 1.06
C LEU A 132 2.53 0.35 1.79
N VAL A 133 3.63 0.08 1.08
CA VAL A 133 4.97 0.10 1.69
C VAL A 133 5.35 1.47 2.23
N VAL A 134 4.96 2.55 1.55
CA VAL A 134 5.19 3.91 2.08
C VAL A 134 4.40 4.11 3.37
N LEU A 135 3.14 3.66 3.42
CA LEU A 135 2.31 3.74 4.63
C LEU A 135 2.93 2.95 5.81
N LEU A 136 3.50 1.78 5.55
CA LEU A 136 4.15 0.94 6.58
C LEU A 136 5.44 1.54 7.15
N GLU A 137 6.09 2.43 6.40
CA GLU A 137 7.34 3.11 6.78
C GLU A 137 7.09 4.48 7.45
N LEU A 138 5.82 4.91 7.58
CA LEU A 138 5.48 6.12 8.31
C LEU A 138 5.61 5.90 9.83
N PRO A 139 6.01 6.95 10.58
CA PRO A 139 6.31 6.87 12.01
C PRO A 139 5.07 6.59 12.88
#